data_AF-A0A1C6S906-F1
#
_entry.id   AF-A0A1C6S906-F1
#
_cell.length_a   1.000
_cell.length_b   1.000
_cell.length_c   1.000
_cell.angle_alpha   90.00
_cell.angle_beta   90.00
_cell.angle_gamma   90.00
#
_symmetry.space_group_name_H-M   'P 1'
#
loop_
_entity.id
_entity.type
_entity.pdbx_description
1 polymer ?
#
loop_
_entity_poly.entity_id
_entity_poly.type
_entity_poly.pdbx_seq_one_letter_code
_entity_poly.pdbx_strand_id
1 'polypeptide(L)'
;MSDSTFCLVLRLAGPLQSWGGRGQLNRRDTLDEPTKSGILGLLAAAQGLRRQDSIEKLLGLNLGVRTDQPGSLLRDYHTVSDYRGRPLPSAAVNAKGVQKPTSPPKHTHVTQRFYLQDAVFVAAVNGPTDLLRTLVDALRSPTFPLALGRRSCPPTQPLLLTPDDTHRVDRDALWPGQPLEVLHRVPWQASDSHRTSRSHRKTMPATVDLPVTVDDEHGDDIRVDVPASFDPLHRGFNTRRVRQEWVRLATGEPENSQPDHDPFALLGW
;
A
#
# COMPACT_ATOMS: atom_id res chain seq x y z
N MET A 1 -15.99 -7.53 29.39
CA MET A 1 -14.54 -7.45 29.11
C MET A 1 -14.42 -7.04 27.66
N SER A 2 -14.07 -5.78 27.36
CA SER A 2 -13.81 -5.40 25.97
C SER A 2 -12.56 -6.16 25.52
N ASP A 3 -12.69 -6.99 24.50
CA ASP A 3 -11.54 -7.67 23.91
C ASP A 3 -10.55 -6.59 23.48
N SER A 4 -9.34 -6.64 24.04
CA SER A 4 -8.34 -5.61 23.76
C SER A 4 -7.97 -5.72 22.28
N THR A 5 -8.35 -4.71 21.51
CA THR A 5 -8.14 -4.66 20.07
C THR A 5 -6.74 -4.12 19.79
N PHE A 6 -6.01 -4.70 18.84
CA PHE A 6 -4.66 -4.28 18.47
C PHE A 6 -4.49 -4.10 16.96
N CYS A 7 -3.54 -3.27 16.57
CA CYS A 7 -3.13 -3.04 15.19
C CYS A 7 -1.63 -3.30 15.01
N LEU A 8 -1.29 -3.92 13.90
CA LEU A 8 0.04 -3.86 13.31
C LEU A 8 0.13 -2.62 12.43
N VAL A 9 1.19 -1.81 12.54
CA VAL A 9 1.32 -0.57 11.74
C VAL A 9 2.50 -0.65 10.77
N LEU A 10 2.23 -0.40 9.48
CA LEU A 10 3.22 -0.40 8.41
C LEU A 10 3.45 1.01 7.88
N ARG A 11 4.71 1.40 7.71
CA ARG A 11 5.12 2.56 6.93
C ARG A 11 5.46 2.13 5.51
N LEU A 12 4.59 2.46 4.57
CA LEU A 12 4.73 2.14 3.15
C LEU A 12 5.36 3.33 2.45
N ALA A 13 6.68 3.35 2.45
CA ALA A 13 7.48 4.40 1.82
C ALA A 13 8.56 3.78 0.94
N GLY A 14 8.76 4.37 -0.23
CA GLY A 14 9.82 4.00 -1.16
C GLY A 14 9.83 4.93 -2.36
N PRO A 15 10.89 4.92 -3.18
CA PRO A 15 11.00 5.84 -4.33
C PRO A 15 9.83 5.69 -5.30
N LEU A 16 9.35 4.45 -5.48
CA LEU A 16 8.22 4.09 -6.31
C LEU A 16 7.32 3.10 -5.58
N GLN A 17 6.01 3.23 -5.78
CA GLN A 17 5.00 2.25 -5.35
C GLN A 17 4.03 1.95 -6.50
N SER A 18 3.34 0.81 -6.46
CA SER A 18 2.22 0.59 -7.40
C SER A 18 1.16 -0.36 -6.85
N TRP A 19 -0.02 0.18 -6.60
CA TRP A 19 -1.15 -0.51 -6.00
C TRP A 19 -2.19 -0.76 -7.10
N GLY A 20 -2.17 -1.97 -7.67
CA GLY A 20 -2.92 -2.26 -8.89
C GLY A 20 -4.43 -2.07 -8.72
N GLY A 21 -5.03 -1.30 -9.62
CA GLY A 21 -6.48 -1.20 -9.81
C GLY A 21 -6.99 -2.08 -10.97
N ARG A 22 -8.12 -1.68 -11.57
CA ARG A 22 -8.68 -2.32 -12.77
C ARG A 22 -7.86 -1.96 -14.04
N GLY A 23 -6.65 -2.52 -14.18
CA GLY A 23 -5.82 -2.32 -15.37
C GLY A 23 -6.16 -3.27 -16.52
N GLN A 24 -6.16 -2.77 -17.76
CA GLN A 24 -6.36 -3.57 -18.97
C GLN A 24 -5.02 -4.03 -19.56
N LEU A 25 -4.80 -5.35 -19.68
CA LEU A 25 -3.74 -5.97 -20.50
C LEU A 25 -2.37 -5.24 -20.50
N ASN A 26 -2.14 -4.37 -21.49
CA ASN A 26 -0.88 -3.67 -21.74
C ASN A 26 -0.75 -2.35 -20.97
N ARG A 27 -1.84 -1.85 -20.39
CA ARG A 27 -1.88 -0.69 -19.51
C ARG A 27 -2.10 -1.15 -18.07
N ARG A 28 -1.13 -0.86 -17.21
CA ARG A 28 -1.13 -1.26 -15.80
C ARG A 28 -1.19 -0.02 -14.93
N ASP A 29 -2.41 0.40 -14.60
CA ASP A 29 -2.66 1.54 -13.74
C ASP A 29 -2.25 1.23 -12.28
N THR A 30 -2.20 2.29 -11.47
CA THR A 30 -2.05 2.25 -10.01
C THR A 30 -3.15 3.11 -9.41
N LEU A 31 -3.66 2.71 -8.24
CA LEU A 31 -4.44 3.57 -7.38
C LEU A 31 -3.52 4.57 -6.68
N ASP A 32 -4.14 5.58 -6.09
CA ASP A 32 -3.57 6.66 -5.30
C ASP A 32 -3.23 6.26 -3.85
N GLU A 33 -3.71 5.10 -3.40
CA GLU A 33 -3.40 4.53 -2.08
C GLU A 33 -3.25 2.99 -2.12
N PRO A 34 -2.57 2.40 -1.11
CA PRO A 34 -2.46 0.96 -0.94
C PRO A 34 -3.79 0.20 -0.93
N THR A 35 -3.86 -0.89 -1.70
CA THR A 35 -5.02 -1.79 -1.73
C THR A 35 -4.95 -2.84 -0.63
N LYS A 36 -6.11 -3.33 -0.17
CA LYS A 36 -6.17 -4.44 0.81
C LYS A 36 -5.44 -5.67 0.29
N SER A 37 -5.67 -6.06 -0.95
CA SER A 37 -4.92 -7.14 -1.60
C SER A 37 -3.42 -6.91 -1.68
N GLY A 38 -2.95 -5.67 -1.85
CA GLY A 38 -1.54 -5.32 -1.82
C GLY A 38 -0.92 -5.55 -0.44
N ILE A 39 -1.60 -5.09 0.62
CA ILE A 39 -1.19 -5.28 2.01
C ILE A 39 -1.20 -6.76 2.39
N LEU A 40 -2.31 -7.47 2.11
CA LEU A 40 -2.40 -8.90 2.41
C LEU A 40 -1.37 -9.72 1.63
N GLY A 41 -1.08 -9.35 0.38
CA GLY A 41 -0.03 -9.98 -0.43
C GLY A 41 1.37 -9.76 0.14
N LEU A 42 1.65 -8.56 0.68
CA LEU A 42 2.91 -8.24 1.36
C LEU A 42 3.06 -9.07 2.65
N LEU A 43 2.00 -9.15 3.46
CA LEU A 43 1.96 -9.93 4.69
C LEU A 43 2.10 -11.44 4.42
N ALA A 44 1.40 -11.95 3.40
CA ALA A 44 1.53 -13.33 2.93
C ALA A 44 2.96 -13.64 2.47
N ALA A 45 3.60 -12.72 1.76
CA ALA A 45 4.98 -12.86 1.31
C ALA A 45 5.97 -12.91 2.50
N ALA A 46 5.75 -12.08 3.52
CA ALA A 46 6.54 -12.11 4.75
C ALA A 46 6.44 -13.49 5.44
N GLN A 47 5.23 -14.03 5.54
CA GLN A 47 4.95 -15.35 6.13
C GLN A 47 5.44 -16.54 5.27
N GLY A 48 5.83 -16.32 4.02
CA GLY A 48 6.27 -17.39 3.13
C GLY A 48 5.14 -18.15 2.42
N LEU A 49 3.92 -17.59 2.40
CA LEU A 49 2.81 -18.18 1.65
C LEU A 49 3.07 -18.09 0.14
N ARG A 50 2.95 -19.24 -0.54
CA ARG A 50 3.02 -19.35 -1.99
C ARG A 50 1.69 -18.89 -2.60
N ARG A 51 1.70 -18.65 -3.90
CA ARG A 51 0.51 -18.14 -4.61
C ARG A 51 -0.70 -19.07 -4.58
N GLN A 52 -0.47 -20.37 -4.39
CA GLN A 52 -1.54 -21.38 -4.34
C GLN A 52 -2.01 -21.66 -2.91
N ASP A 53 -1.30 -21.15 -1.90
CA ASP A 53 -1.63 -21.41 -0.51
C ASP A 53 -2.88 -20.62 -0.10
N SER A 54 -3.64 -21.15 0.86
CA SER A 54 -4.81 -20.47 1.40
C SER A 54 -4.42 -19.18 2.11
N ILE A 55 -5.17 -18.11 1.85
CA ILE A 55 -5.03 -16.80 2.50
C ILE A 55 -6.16 -16.53 3.51
N GLU A 56 -7.00 -17.51 3.82
CA GLU A 56 -8.20 -17.36 4.66
C GLU A 56 -7.93 -16.65 5.98
N LYS A 57 -6.81 -16.99 6.64
CA LYS A 57 -6.40 -16.36 7.91
C LYS A 57 -6.19 -14.84 7.80
N LEU A 58 -5.84 -14.35 6.62
CA LEU A 58 -5.58 -12.93 6.36
C LEU A 58 -6.84 -12.17 5.92
N LEU A 59 -7.88 -12.86 5.44
CA LEU A 59 -9.08 -12.21 4.88
C LEU A 59 -9.90 -11.45 5.93
N GLY A 60 -9.85 -11.91 7.19
CA GLY A 60 -10.53 -11.27 8.32
C GLY A 60 -9.80 -10.06 8.91
N LEU A 61 -8.64 -9.67 8.36
CA LEU A 61 -7.92 -8.48 8.81
C LEU A 61 -8.63 -7.21 8.35
N ASN A 62 -8.79 -6.23 9.24
CA ASN A 62 -9.33 -4.91 8.95
C ASN A 62 -8.20 -3.93 8.66
N LEU A 63 -8.40 -3.05 7.68
CA LEU A 63 -7.39 -2.14 7.18
C LEU A 63 -7.83 -0.68 7.30
N GLY A 64 -6.96 0.16 7.86
CA GLY A 64 -6.98 1.61 7.70
C GLY A 64 -5.71 2.08 7.01
N VAL A 65 -5.82 3.04 6.09
CA VAL A 65 -4.69 3.64 5.37
C VAL A 65 -4.78 5.16 5.52
N ARG A 66 -3.71 5.78 6.02
CA ARG A 66 -3.53 7.23 6.04
C ARG A 66 -2.52 7.63 4.97
N THR A 67 -2.85 8.65 4.19
CA THR A 67 -1.97 9.20 3.18
C THR A 67 -1.16 10.34 3.78
N ASP A 68 0.06 10.04 4.21
CA ASP A 68 0.97 11.02 4.81
C ASP A 68 1.62 11.90 3.74
N GLN A 69 1.86 11.33 2.56
CA GLN A 69 2.38 12.02 1.38
C GLN A 69 1.79 11.33 0.13
N PRO A 70 0.94 12.01 -0.67
CA PRO A 70 0.23 11.39 -1.79
C PRO A 70 1.16 10.96 -2.95
N GLY A 71 2.31 11.64 -3.07
CA GLY A 71 3.24 11.43 -4.19
C GLY A 71 2.72 11.96 -5.52
N SER A 72 3.37 11.55 -6.61
CA SER A 72 2.99 11.94 -7.97
C SER A 72 2.98 10.75 -8.93
N LEU A 73 2.18 10.82 -9.99
CA LEU A 73 2.01 9.72 -10.92
C LEU A 73 3.14 9.67 -11.97
N LEU A 74 3.87 8.56 -12.04
CA LEU A 74 4.85 8.25 -13.08
C LEU A 74 4.27 7.29 -14.11
N ARG A 75 4.46 7.59 -15.39
CA ARG A 75 4.21 6.65 -16.50
C ARG A 75 5.53 6.06 -17.01
N ASP A 76 5.73 4.77 -16.77
CA ASP A 76 6.85 3.99 -17.30
C ASP A 76 6.49 3.37 -18.65
N TYR A 77 7.28 3.69 -19.69
CA TYR A 77 7.19 3.04 -21.01
C TYR A 77 8.06 1.78 -20.99
N HIS A 78 7.41 0.65 -20.77
CA HIS A 78 8.08 -0.60 -20.41
C HIS A 78 8.03 -1.61 -21.56
N THR A 79 9.19 -1.91 -22.14
CA THR A 79 9.32 -2.86 -23.24
C THR A 79 9.79 -4.23 -22.75
N VAL A 80 9.36 -5.28 -23.45
CA VAL A 80 9.81 -6.65 -23.24
C VAL A 80 10.20 -7.22 -24.61
N SER A 81 11.40 -7.76 -24.71
CA SER A 81 11.94 -8.40 -25.91
C SER A 81 12.63 -9.69 -25.52
N ASP A 82 12.66 -10.67 -26.44
CA ASP A 82 13.47 -11.88 -26.26
C ASP A 82 14.95 -11.52 -26.41
N TYR A 83 15.76 -11.88 -25.43
CA TYR A 83 17.19 -11.54 -25.40
C TYR A 83 18.01 -12.19 -26.54
N ARG A 84 17.47 -13.22 -27.20
CA ARG A 84 18.07 -13.90 -28.36
C ARG A 84 17.58 -13.32 -29.69
N GLY A 85 16.76 -12.26 -29.66
CA GLY A 85 16.19 -11.61 -30.84
C GLY A 85 15.04 -12.38 -31.50
N ARG A 86 14.52 -13.42 -30.85
CA ARG A 86 13.42 -14.23 -31.44
C ARG A 86 12.09 -13.48 -31.39
N PRO A 87 11.18 -13.69 -32.35
CA PRO A 87 9.82 -13.18 -32.26
C PRO A 87 9.14 -13.68 -30.97
N LEU A 88 8.41 -12.80 -30.30
CA LEU A 88 7.64 -13.12 -29.11
C LEU A 88 6.47 -14.05 -29.46
N PRO A 89 6.11 -14.97 -28.55
CA PRO A 89 4.93 -15.81 -28.74
C PRO A 89 3.64 -14.98 -28.65
N SER A 90 2.61 -15.41 -29.39
CA SER A 90 1.26 -14.88 -29.28
C SER A 90 0.59 -15.34 -27.99
N ALA A 91 -0.33 -14.53 -27.47
CA ALA A 91 -1.23 -14.96 -26.40
C ALA A 91 -2.18 -16.10 -26.85
N ALA A 92 -2.42 -16.24 -28.16
CA ALA A 92 -3.24 -17.31 -28.71
C ALA A 92 -2.51 -18.65 -28.69
N VAL A 93 -3.20 -19.70 -28.24
CA VAL A 93 -2.71 -21.08 -28.25
C VAL A 93 -3.36 -21.90 -29.36
N ASN A 94 -2.71 -22.98 -29.78
CA ASN A 94 -3.32 -23.99 -30.65
C ASN A 94 -4.12 -25.02 -29.82
N ALA A 95 -4.73 -26.01 -30.49
CA ALA A 95 -5.51 -27.06 -29.82
C ALA A 95 -4.69 -27.91 -28.82
N LYS A 96 -3.36 -27.88 -28.90
CA LYS A 96 -2.44 -28.54 -27.97
C LYS A 96 -1.97 -27.62 -26.83
N GLY A 97 -2.52 -26.41 -26.71
CA GLY A 97 -2.13 -25.43 -25.69
C GLY A 97 -0.79 -24.72 -25.96
N VAL A 98 -0.17 -24.93 -27.12
CA VAL A 98 1.11 -24.29 -27.47
C VAL A 98 0.86 -22.90 -28.03
N GLN A 99 1.56 -21.89 -27.51
CA GLN A 99 1.49 -20.51 -28.00
C GLN A 99 1.91 -20.44 -29.48
N LYS A 100 1.09 -19.79 -30.30
CA LYS A 100 1.37 -19.60 -31.72
C LYS A 100 2.41 -18.49 -31.92
N PRO A 101 3.19 -18.48 -33.02
CA PRO A 101 3.95 -17.31 -33.41
C PRO A 101 3.04 -16.10 -33.67
N THR A 102 3.52 -14.89 -33.41
CA THR A 102 2.83 -13.66 -33.86
C THR A 102 2.94 -13.51 -35.37
N SER A 103 1.87 -13.02 -36.02
CA SER A 103 1.89 -12.60 -37.43
C SER A 103 1.38 -11.15 -37.55
N PRO A 104 2.17 -10.19 -38.08
CA PRO A 104 3.60 -10.33 -38.40
C PRO A 104 4.45 -10.64 -37.15
N PRO A 105 5.72 -11.08 -37.31
CA PRO A 105 6.64 -11.29 -36.20
C PRO A 105 6.77 -10.03 -35.33
N LYS A 106 6.53 -10.16 -34.02
CA LYS A 106 6.68 -9.07 -33.04
C LYS A 106 7.90 -9.35 -32.17
N HIS A 107 8.94 -8.54 -32.28
CA HIS A 107 10.16 -8.68 -31.47
C HIS A 107 10.12 -7.92 -30.15
N THR A 108 9.21 -6.95 -30.04
CA THR A 108 9.07 -6.10 -28.84
C THR A 108 7.60 -6.00 -28.47
N HIS A 109 7.31 -6.27 -27.21
CA HIS A 109 6.02 -6.01 -26.60
C HIS A 109 6.12 -4.78 -25.71
N VAL A 110 5.13 -3.91 -25.77
CA VAL A 110 5.12 -2.63 -25.06
C VAL A 110 4.00 -2.64 -24.04
N THR A 111 4.34 -2.25 -22.80
CA THR A 111 3.39 -2.00 -21.73
C THR A 111 3.58 -0.60 -21.17
N GLN A 112 2.50 0.04 -20.74
CA GLN A 112 2.54 1.29 -19.98
C GLN A 112 2.23 0.96 -18.53
N ARG A 113 3.17 1.23 -17.63
CA ARG A 113 3.03 0.90 -16.20
C ARG A 113 3.06 2.17 -15.38
N PHE A 114 2.04 2.36 -14.56
CA PHE A 114 1.94 3.54 -13.71
C PHE A 114 2.42 3.24 -12.30
N TYR A 115 3.12 4.20 -11.71
CA TYR A 115 3.67 4.15 -10.35
C TYR A 115 3.36 5.46 -9.63
N LEU A 116 3.31 5.40 -8.30
CA LEU A 116 3.38 6.59 -7.44
C LEU A 116 4.85 6.85 -7.10
N GLN A 117 5.31 8.07 -7.30
CA GLN A 117 6.64 8.55 -6.93
C GLN A 117 6.57 9.27 -5.60
N ASP A 118 7.55 9.02 -4.73
CA ASP A 118 7.72 9.73 -3.46
C ASP A 118 6.40 9.78 -2.66
N ALA A 119 5.68 8.65 -2.61
CA ALA A 119 4.48 8.51 -1.80
C ALA A 119 4.83 7.85 -0.46
N VAL A 120 4.13 8.27 0.60
CA VAL A 120 4.25 7.70 1.94
C VAL A 120 2.84 7.44 2.49
N PHE A 121 2.58 6.19 2.86
CA PHE A 121 1.34 5.79 3.50
C PHE A 121 1.62 5.12 4.84
N VAL A 122 0.69 5.27 5.77
CA VAL A 122 0.67 4.52 7.03
C VAL A 122 -0.53 3.59 7.00
N ALA A 123 -0.29 2.28 7.08
CA ALA A 123 -1.35 1.27 7.11
C ALA A 123 -1.47 0.66 8.50
N ALA A 124 -2.65 0.77 9.12
CA ALA A 124 -2.99 0.09 10.36
C ALA A 124 -3.81 -1.17 10.04
N VAL A 125 -3.31 -2.33 10.43
CA VAL A 125 -3.92 -3.64 10.19
C VAL A 125 -4.39 -4.23 11.51
N ASN A 126 -5.70 -4.33 11.69
CA ASN A 126 -6.35 -4.89 12.86
C ASN A 126 -6.78 -6.35 12.64
N GLY A 127 -6.72 -7.16 13.69
CA GLY A 127 -7.16 -8.55 13.66
C GLY A 127 -6.83 -9.30 14.96
N PRO A 128 -6.95 -10.64 14.96
CA PRO A 128 -6.62 -11.45 16.13
C PRO A 128 -5.16 -11.27 16.56
N THR A 129 -4.93 -10.98 17.85
CA THR A 129 -3.61 -10.62 18.40
C THR A 129 -2.52 -11.65 18.08
N ASP A 130 -2.82 -12.95 18.18
CA ASP A 130 -1.86 -14.03 17.90
C ASP A 130 -1.43 -14.04 16.42
N LEU A 131 -2.37 -13.76 15.51
CA LEU A 131 -2.05 -13.62 14.10
C LEU A 131 -1.19 -12.38 13.86
N LEU A 132 -1.53 -11.24 14.47
CA LEU A 132 -0.75 -10.01 14.33
C LEU A 132 0.69 -10.19 14.85
N ARG A 133 0.89 -10.89 15.97
CA ARG A 133 2.23 -11.23 16.49
C ARG A 133 3.02 -12.09 15.50
N THR A 134 2.38 -13.10 14.93
CA THR A 134 3.00 -13.94 13.88
C THR A 134 3.40 -13.10 12.65
N LEU A 135 2.57 -12.12 12.28
CA LEU A 135 2.87 -11.20 11.17
C LEU A 135 4.01 -10.24 11.49
N VAL A 136 4.10 -9.73 12.73
CA VAL A 136 5.23 -8.93 13.20
C VAL A 136 6.54 -9.70 13.05
N ASP A 137 6.59 -10.95 13.52
CA ASP A 137 7.79 -11.78 13.43
C ASP A 137 8.17 -12.05 11.97
N ALA A 138 7.18 -12.36 11.13
CA ALA A 138 7.38 -12.55 9.70
C ALA A 138 7.92 -11.29 9.00
N LEU A 139 7.47 -10.09 9.39
CA LEU A 139 7.96 -8.84 8.81
C LEU A 139 9.40 -8.50 9.23
N ARG A 140 9.82 -8.94 10.43
CA ARG A 140 11.20 -8.79 10.91
C ARG A 140 12.17 -9.73 10.19
N SER A 141 11.70 -10.91 9.80
CA SER A 141 12.48 -11.91 9.05
C SER A 141 11.66 -12.49 7.89
N PRO A 142 11.46 -11.73 6.80
CA PRO A 142 10.55 -12.13 5.74
C PRO A 142 11.11 -13.29 4.92
N THR A 143 10.25 -14.28 4.65
CA THR A 143 10.61 -15.46 3.84
C THR A 143 10.85 -15.10 2.38
N PHE A 144 10.07 -14.16 1.84
CA PHE A 144 10.24 -13.63 0.48
C PHE A 144 10.60 -12.14 0.50
N PRO A 145 11.34 -11.64 -0.51
CA PRO A 145 11.58 -10.20 -0.65
C PRO A 145 10.27 -9.40 -0.71
N LEU A 146 10.15 -8.41 0.17
CA LEU A 146 8.98 -7.55 0.25
C LEU A 146 9.06 -6.41 -0.77
N ALA A 147 7.91 -6.03 -1.32
CA ALA A 147 7.81 -4.94 -2.29
C ALA A 147 6.48 -4.21 -2.18
N LEU A 148 6.49 -2.91 -2.49
CA LEU A 148 5.33 -2.03 -2.49
C LEU A 148 4.54 -2.20 -3.80
N GLY A 149 3.86 -3.35 -3.88
CA GLY A 149 3.06 -3.79 -5.02
C GLY A 149 3.87 -4.54 -6.09
N ARG A 150 4.74 -3.86 -6.85
CA ARG A 150 5.59 -4.51 -7.87
C ARG A 150 6.97 -4.82 -7.29
N ARG A 151 7.58 -5.94 -7.70
CA ARG A 151 8.93 -6.36 -7.25
C ARG A 151 10.04 -5.31 -7.47
N SER A 152 9.85 -4.39 -8.41
CA SER A 152 10.76 -3.28 -8.68
C SER A 152 10.64 -2.12 -7.68
N CYS A 153 9.72 -2.21 -6.71
CA CYS A 153 9.40 -1.18 -5.73
C CYS A 153 9.81 -1.65 -4.32
N PRO A 154 11.11 -1.69 -3.97
CA PRO A 154 11.54 -2.10 -2.64
C PRO A 154 11.10 -1.06 -1.59
N PRO A 155 10.63 -1.48 -0.40
CA PRO A 155 10.31 -0.56 0.69
C PRO A 155 11.59 0.02 1.31
N THR A 156 11.50 1.27 1.76
CA THR A 156 12.49 1.89 2.65
C THR A 156 12.22 1.50 4.10
N GLN A 157 13.27 1.41 4.91
CA GLN A 157 13.14 1.15 6.34
C GLN A 157 12.85 2.45 7.12
N PRO A 158 12.18 2.37 8.29
CA PRO A 158 11.51 1.17 8.81
C PRO A 158 10.21 0.87 8.04
N LEU A 159 9.93 -0.41 7.77
CA LEU A 159 8.64 -0.86 7.24
C LEU A 159 7.58 -1.07 8.35
N LEU A 160 8.03 -1.53 9.51
CA LEU A 160 7.20 -1.77 10.70
C LEU A 160 7.35 -0.60 11.68
N LEU A 161 6.25 0.06 12.02
CA LEU A 161 6.23 1.12 13.04
C LEU A 161 5.80 0.55 14.39
N THR A 162 6.59 0.80 15.41
CA THR A 162 6.31 0.43 16.80
C THR A 162 5.79 1.63 17.58
N PRO A 163 4.93 1.45 18.60
CA PRO A 163 4.60 2.52 19.53
C PRO A 163 5.86 3.07 20.21
N ASP A 164 5.88 4.38 20.49
CA ASP A 164 6.99 5.01 21.20
C ASP A 164 6.97 4.60 22.69
N ASP A 165 7.82 3.63 23.05
CA ASP A 165 8.63 3.70 24.28
C ASP A 165 9.82 2.72 24.18
N THR A 166 11.02 3.30 24.04
CA THR A 166 12.36 2.70 24.10
C THR A 166 12.82 1.83 22.92
N HIS A 167 14.11 1.99 22.62
CA HIS A 167 15.00 1.09 21.88
C HIS A 167 15.08 -0.34 22.49
N ARG A 168 13.94 -0.93 22.84
CA ARG A 168 13.82 -2.32 23.23
C ARG A 168 13.27 -3.07 22.05
N VAL A 169 14.12 -3.91 21.49
CA VAL A 169 13.84 -4.93 20.48
C VAL A 169 12.73 -5.93 20.92
N ASP A 170 12.13 -5.76 22.11
CA ASP A 170 11.34 -6.80 22.76
C ASP A 170 9.82 -6.54 22.81
N ARG A 171 9.18 -7.28 21.89
CA ARG A 171 7.96 -8.10 22.04
C ARG A 171 6.58 -7.59 21.68
N ASP A 172 6.25 -6.30 21.74
CA ASP A 172 4.93 -5.88 21.24
C ASP A 172 5.01 -4.69 20.28
N ALA A 173 5.18 -5.01 18.99
CA ALA A 173 5.10 -4.05 17.91
C ALA A 173 3.64 -3.68 17.56
N LEU A 174 2.69 -4.06 18.41
CA LEU A 174 1.27 -3.82 18.20
C LEU A 174 0.81 -2.55 18.92
N TRP A 175 -0.01 -1.79 18.23
CA TRP A 175 -0.66 -0.59 18.73
C TRP A 175 -2.03 -0.96 19.28
N PRO A 176 -2.37 -0.64 20.53
CA PRO A 176 -3.73 -0.88 21.03
C PRO A 176 -4.72 0.01 20.27
N GLY A 177 -5.95 -0.46 20.06
CA GLY A 177 -7.06 0.27 19.44
C GLY A 177 -7.42 -0.18 18.02
N GLN A 178 -8.51 0.41 17.51
CA GLN A 178 -9.00 0.21 16.14
C GLN A 178 -8.14 0.98 15.11
N PRO A 179 -8.18 0.64 13.81
CA PRO A 179 -7.34 1.28 12.79
C PRO A 179 -7.39 2.81 12.80
N LEU A 180 -8.58 3.42 12.85
CA LEU A 180 -8.73 4.87 12.86
C LEU A 180 -8.08 5.51 14.11
N GLU A 181 -8.33 4.95 15.30
CA GLU A 181 -7.75 5.43 16.57
C GLU A 181 -6.22 5.35 16.56
N VAL A 182 -5.68 4.27 16.03
CA VAL A 182 -4.23 4.08 15.89
C VAL A 182 -3.65 5.09 14.90
N LEU A 183 -4.32 5.33 13.79
CA LEU A 183 -3.92 6.35 12.81
C LEU A 183 -3.99 7.77 13.37
N HIS A 184 -4.74 8.07 14.43
CA HIS A 184 -4.64 9.35 15.14
C HIS A 184 -3.37 9.49 16.00
N ARG A 185 -2.79 8.36 16.45
CA ARG A 185 -1.63 8.34 17.36
C ARG A 185 -0.29 8.21 16.65
N VAL A 186 -0.25 7.56 15.48
CA VAL A 186 1.01 7.39 14.73
C VAL A 186 1.49 8.78 14.25
N PRO A 187 2.73 9.22 14.58
CA PRO A 187 3.24 10.50 14.12
C PRO A 187 3.22 10.64 12.60
N TRP A 188 3.21 11.86 12.08
CA TRP A 188 3.28 12.11 10.64
C TRP A 188 4.62 11.58 10.06
N GLN A 189 4.55 10.76 9.02
CA GLN A 189 5.66 10.00 8.43
C GLN A 189 6.19 10.58 7.10
N ALA A 190 5.65 11.72 6.63
CA ALA A 190 6.11 12.36 5.40
C ALA A 190 7.61 12.72 5.47
N SER A 191 8.27 12.75 4.30
CA SER A 191 9.68 13.11 4.20
C SER A 191 9.92 14.57 4.56
N ASP A 192 11.13 14.89 5.03
CA ASP A 192 11.51 16.28 5.34
C ASP A 192 11.35 17.18 4.12
N SER A 193 11.76 16.70 2.93
CA SER A 193 11.58 17.44 1.68
C SER A 193 10.11 17.77 1.39
N HIS A 194 9.18 16.84 1.66
CA HIS A 194 7.76 17.12 1.53
C HIS A 194 7.28 18.18 2.53
N ARG A 195 7.69 18.05 3.80
CA ARG A 195 7.37 19.02 4.86
C ARG A 195 7.86 20.43 4.50
N THR A 196 9.12 20.55 4.09
CA THR A 196 9.73 21.82 3.68
C THR A 196 9.12 22.38 2.40
N SER A 197 8.73 21.53 1.44
CA SER A 197 8.06 22.01 0.22
C SER A 197 6.72 22.68 0.51
N ARG A 198 5.98 22.20 1.53
CA ARG A 198 4.78 22.87 2.03
C ARG A 198 5.10 24.17 2.76
N SER A 199 6.25 24.24 3.44
CA SER A 199 6.67 25.46 4.15
C SER A 199 7.27 26.55 3.24
N HIS A 200 7.67 26.23 2.00
CA HIS A 200 8.19 27.24 1.08
C HIS A 200 7.13 28.27 0.65
N ARG A 201 5.85 28.03 0.93
CA ARG A 201 4.76 28.97 0.69
C ARG A 201 4.33 29.79 1.93
N LYS A 202 4.71 29.38 3.16
CA LYS A 202 4.41 29.99 4.48
C LYS A 202 5.06 29.17 5.61
N THR A 203 5.19 29.70 6.83
CA THR A 203 5.52 28.89 8.02
C THR A 203 4.65 27.62 8.06
N MET A 204 5.26 26.45 8.30
CA MET A 204 4.52 25.19 8.28
C MET A 204 3.48 25.21 9.43
N PRO A 205 2.21 24.83 9.18
CA PRO A 205 1.18 24.90 10.22
C PRO A 205 1.48 23.94 11.37
N ALA A 206 1.01 24.26 12.57
CA ALA A 206 1.14 23.39 13.75
C ALA A 206 0.43 22.05 13.60
N THR A 207 -0.57 21.98 12.72
CA THR A 207 -1.31 20.76 12.41
C THR A 207 -1.43 20.51 10.92
N VAL A 208 -1.55 19.24 10.54
CA VAL A 208 -1.86 18.80 9.18
C VAL A 208 -3.08 17.88 9.19
N ASP A 209 -3.98 18.08 8.25
CA ASP A 209 -5.13 17.20 8.00
C ASP A 209 -4.75 16.19 6.92
N LEU A 210 -4.82 14.90 7.24
CA LEU A 210 -4.44 13.80 6.35
C LEU A 210 -5.65 12.92 6.05
N PRO A 211 -5.92 12.58 4.77
CA PRO A 211 -7.03 11.72 4.44
C PRO A 211 -6.75 10.28 4.85
N VAL A 212 -7.80 9.60 5.28
CA VAL A 212 -7.79 8.22 5.77
C VAL A 212 -8.90 7.43 5.09
N THR A 213 -8.56 6.25 4.60
CA THR A 213 -9.52 5.26 4.12
C THR A 213 -9.53 4.07 5.08
N VAL A 214 -10.67 3.75 5.69
CA VAL A 214 -10.84 2.64 6.64
C VAL A 214 -11.90 1.65 6.18
N ASP A 215 -11.69 0.38 6.48
CA ASP A 215 -12.73 -0.66 6.38
C ASP A 215 -13.93 -0.29 7.25
N ASP A 216 -15.12 -0.27 6.66
CA ASP A 216 -16.38 -0.01 7.35
C ASP A 216 -17.51 -0.73 6.61
N GLU A 217 -18.20 -1.66 7.27
CA GLU A 217 -19.35 -2.39 6.70
C GLU A 217 -20.52 -1.46 6.34
N HIS A 218 -20.58 -0.28 6.96
CA HIS A 218 -21.57 0.76 6.67
C HIS A 218 -20.99 1.91 5.85
N GLY A 219 -19.74 1.77 5.39
CA GLY A 219 -19.06 2.76 4.56
C GLY A 219 -19.81 3.04 3.27
N ASP A 220 -19.65 4.24 2.74
CA ASP A 220 -20.36 4.79 1.59
C ASP A 220 -19.66 4.50 0.24
N ASP A 221 -18.39 4.12 0.25
CA ASP A 221 -17.61 3.74 -0.94
C ASP A 221 -17.37 2.22 -1.01
N ILE A 222 -17.19 1.69 -2.22
CA ILE A 222 -16.96 0.26 -2.50
C ILE A 222 -15.64 0.09 -3.26
N ARG A 223 -14.71 -0.67 -2.66
CA ARG A 223 -13.45 -1.06 -3.30
C ARG A 223 -13.48 -2.51 -3.74
N VAL A 224 -12.87 -2.82 -4.89
CA VAL A 224 -12.78 -4.20 -5.45
C VAL A 224 -11.36 -4.71 -5.29
N ASP A 225 -10.94 -4.90 -4.05
CA ASP A 225 -9.54 -5.17 -3.71
C ASP A 225 -9.36 -6.18 -2.57
N VAL A 226 -10.40 -6.91 -2.17
CA VAL A 226 -10.27 -8.08 -1.28
C VAL A 226 -9.83 -9.28 -2.11
N PRO A 227 -8.68 -9.92 -1.87
CA PRO A 227 -8.24 -11.05 -2.70
C PRO A 227 -9.14 -12.27 -2.47
N ALA A 228 -9.68 -12.86 -3.53
CA ALA A 228 -10.33 -14.17 -3.47
C ALA A 228 -9.29 -15.30 -3.61
N SER A 229 -8.27 -15.10 -4.45
CA SER A 229 -7.12 -15.99 -4.61
C SER A 229 -5.94 -15.25 -5.24
N PHE A 230 -4.72 -15.63 -4.87
CA PHE A 230 -3.49 -15.18 -5.52
C PHE A 230 -2.93 -16.17 -6.55
N ASP A 231 -3.61 -17.31 -6.77
CA ASP A 231 -3.24 -18.28 -7.80
C ASP A 231 -3.31 -17.59 -9.19
N PRO A 232 -2.22 -17.59 -9.99
CA PRO A 232 -2.23 -17.00 -11.32
C PRO A 232 -3.34 -17.52 -12.25
N LEU A 233 -3.83 -18.75 -12.05
CA LEU A 233 -4.89 -19.35 -12.86
C LEU A 233 -6.30 -18.98 -12.40
N HIS A 234 -6.47 -18.66 -11.11
CA HIS A 234 -7.76 -18.40 -10.47
C HIS A 234 -7.79 -17.05 -9.74
N ARG A 235 -6.95 -16.10 -10.17
CA ARG A 235 -6.81 -14.80 -9.51
C ARG A 235 -8.11 -14.03 -9.59
N GLY A 236 -8.66 -13.67 -8.43
CA GLY A 236 -9.93 -12.95 -8.32
C GLY A 236 -9.94 -11.97 -7.16
N PHE A 237 -10.88 -11.02 -7.21
CA PHE A 237 -11.09 -10.02 -6.15
C PHE A 237 -12.57 -9.90 -5.83
N ASN A 238 -12.85 -9.74 -4.55
CA ASN A 238 -14.15 -9.40 -3.99
C ASN A 238 -14.17 -7.92 -3.58
N THR A 239 -15.36 -7.48 -3.20
CA THR A 239 -15.61 -6.11 -2.76
C THR A 239 -15.48 -5.96 -1.25
N ARG A 240 -15.09 -4.77 -0.80
CA ARG A 240 -15.27 -4.30 0.58
C ARG A 240 -15.90 -2.91 0.56
N ARG A 241 -16.57 -2.55 1.66
CA ARG A 241 -17.02 -1.19 1.90
C ARG A 241 -15.99 -0.44 2.73
N VAL A 242 -15.80 0.83 2.41
CA VAL A 242 -14.84 1.70 3.08
C VAL A 242 -15.49 3.04 3.37
N ARG A 243 -14.97 3.72 4.38
CA ARG A 243 -15.31 5.10 4.71
C ARG A 243 -14.08 5.97 4.58
N GLN A 244 -14.25 7.17 4.05
CA GLN A 244 -13.21 8.19 4.00
C GLN A 244 -13.36 9.15 5.18
N GLU A 245 -12.25 9.43 5.84
CA GLU A 245 -12.14 10.26 7.03
C GLU A 245 -10.91 11.16 6.93
N TRP A 246 -10.78 12.07 7.90
CA TRP A 246 -9.59 12.90 8.04
C TRP A 246 -9.01 12.78 9.45
N VAL A 247 -7.69 12.72 9.52
CA VAL A 247 -6.95 12.72 10.78
C VAL A 247 -6.12 14.01 10.86
N ARG A 248 -6.35 14.78 11.92
CA ARG A 248 -5.55 15.95 12.25
C ARG A 248 -4.38 15.55 13.16
N LEU A 249 -3.15 15.83 12.73
CA LEU A 249 -1.93 15.54 13.50
C LEU A 249 -1.14 16.80 13.77
N ALA A 250 -0.43 16.82 14.90
CA ALA A 250 0.60 17.81 15.16
C ALA A 250 1.79 17.60 14.21
N THR A 251 2.33 18.69 13.68
CA THR A 251 3.51 18.66 12.80
C THR A 251 4.83 18.79 13.56
N GLY A 252 4.77 19.16 14.84
CA GLY A 252 5.93 19.50 15.67
C GLY A 252 6.24 21.01 15.69
N GLU A 253 5.54 21.80 14.87
CA GLU A 253 5.67 23.27 14.86
C GLU A 253 4.80 23.92 15.93
N PRO A 254 5.20 25.09 16.46
CA PRO A 254 4.40 25.81 17.44
C PRO A 254 3.06 26.30 16.85
N GLU A 255 2.01 26.30 17.67
CA GLU A 255 0.74 26.94 17.33
C GLU A 255 0.95 28.46 17.17
N ASN A 256 0.97 28.94 15.93
CA ASN A 256 0.84 30.36 15.66
C ASN A 256 -0.65 30.74 15.69
N SER A 257 -0.99 31.71 16.53
CA SER A 257 -2.36 32.14 16.84
C SER A 257 -3.09 32.92 15.73
N GLN A 258 -2.63 32.85 14.47
CA GLN A 258 -3.33 33.47 13.35
C GLN A 258 -4.01 32.40 12.49
N PRO A 259 -5.35 32.40 12.39
CA PRO A 259 -6.07 31.50 11.50
C PRO A 259 -5.82 31.95 10.06
N ASP A 260 -4.82 31.36 9.44
CA ASP A 260 -4.55 31.55 8.03
C ASP A 260 -5.48 30.62 7.24
N HIS A 261 -6.61 31.19 6.78
CA HIS A 261 -7.59 30.46 5.99
C HIS A 261 -7.05 30.24 4.57
N ASP A 262 -6.36 29.13 4.35
CA ASP A 262 -6.02 28.67 3.00
C ASP A 262 -7.11 27.71 2.47
N PRO A 263 -7.96 28.17 1.52
CA PRO A 263 -9.02 27.34 0.95
C PRO A 263 -8.49 26.15 0.13
N PHE A 264 -7.20 26.11 -0.22
CA PHE A 264 -6.59 25.02 -0.97
C PHE A 264 -5.87 23.98 -0.10
N ALA A 265 -5.79 24.18 1.23
CA ALA A 265 -5.10 23.27 2.14
C ALA A 265 -5.65 21.82 2.09
N LEU A 266 -6.96 21.67 1.85
CA LEU A 266 -7.65 20.39 1.71
C LEU A 266 -7.33 19.65 0.41
N LEU A 267 -6.73 20.32 -0.58
CA LEU A 267 -6.45 19.73 -1.91
C LEU A 267 -5.05 19.12 -2.01
N GLY A 268 -4.16 19.35 -1.04
CA GLY A 268 -2.87 18.66 -0.95
C GLY A 268 -1.79 19.09 -1.97
N TRP A 269 -1.84 20.33 -2.48
CA TRP A 269 -0.89 20.92 -3.44
C TRP A 269 0.23 21.78 -2.80
#